data_AF-A0A3M0WVF5-F1
#
_entry.id   AF-A0A3M0WVF5-F1
#
_cell.length_a   1.000
_cell.length_b   1.000
_cell.length_c   1.000
_cell.angle_alpha   90.00
_cell.angle_beta   90.00
_cell.angle_gamma   90.00
#
_symmetry.space_group_name_H-M   'P 1'
#
loop_
_entity.id
_entity.type
_entity.pdbx_description
1 polymer ?
#
loop_
_entity_poly.entity_id
_entity_poly.type
_entity_poly.pdbx_seq_one_letter_code
_entity_poly.pdbx_strand_id
1 'polypeptide(L)'
;MNNLQLVEKDTAILKEMVANMPDYLDSRATHWTLPQPNMPKLTIGGCLMRLHRLQAIYNDLPLGLQQQIKRGVQQFDDALKERIVRFEVRATEELHDRLSEWCSYLRYIKTQAAGNGAYYQRIVDTRVVIAALVDKLSQKP
;
A
#
# COMPACT_ATOMS: atom_id res chain seq x y z
N MET A 1 -3.35 6.02 -20.86
CA MET A 1 -4.25 6.34 -19.73
C MET A 1 -3.97 7.78 -19.33
N ASN A 2 -4.99 8.63 -19.23
CA ASN A 2 -4.82 10.02 -18.79
C ASN A 2 -4.40 10.03 -17.30
N ASN A 3 -3.56 10.98 -16.87
CA ASN A 3 -3.12 11.10 -15.47
C ASN A 3 -4.31 11.18 -14.50
N LEU A 4 -5.39 11.87 -14.89
CA LEU A 4 -6.61 11.94 -14.07
C LEU A 4 -7.27 10.56 -13.88
N GLN A 5 -7.29 9.71 -14.92
CA GLN A 5 -7.84 8.36 -14.83
C GLN A 5 -7.03 7.46 -13.90
N LEU A 6 -5.71 7.66 -13.82
CA LEU A 6 -4.85 6.94 -12.88
C LEU A 6 -5.17 7.36 -11.44
N VAL A 7 -5.35 8.65 -11.20
CA VAL A 7 -5.71 9.19 -9.87
C VAL A 7 -7.09 8.70 -9.43
N GLU A 8 -8.09 8.74 -10.31
CA GLU A 8 -9.44 8.23 -10.03
C GLU A 8 -9.41 6.75 -9.69
N LYS A 9 -8.64 5.95 -10.45
CA LYS A 9 -8.44 4.53 -10.17
C LYS A 9 -7.78 4.31 -8.81
N ASP A 10 -6.70 5.01 -8.50
CA ASP A 10 -6.02 4.87 -7.21
C ASP A 10 -6.90 5.33 -6.04
N THR A 11 -7.72 6.37 -6.24
CA THR A 11 -8.70 6.84 -5.25
C THR A 11 -9.79 5.79 -5.01
N ALA A 12 -10.29 5.15 -6.07
CA ALA A 12 -11.28 4.08 -5.96
C ALA A 12 -10.70 2.84 -5.24
N ILE A 13 -9.47 2.45 -5.56
CA ILE A 13 -8.79 1.34 -4.87
C ILE A 13 -8.54 1.71 -3.40
N LEU A 14 -8.07 2.92 -3.12
CA LEU A 14 -7.86 3.39 -1.75
C LEU A 14 -9.14 3.27 -0.94
N LYS A 15 -10.27 3.75 -1.48
CA LYS A 15 -11.58 3.68 -0.83
C LYS A 15 -11.95 2.26 -0.42
N GLU A 16 -11.79 1.28 -1.32
CA GLU A 16 -12.07 -0.12 -1.01
C GLU A 16 -11.08 -0.69 0.00
N MET A 17 -9.79 -0.35 -0.11
CA MET A 17 -8.75 -0.80 0.83
C MET A 17 -9.03 -0.33 2.26
N VAL A 18 -9.37 0.95 2.44
CA VAL A 18 -9.64 1.50 3.79
C VAL A 18 -10.95 0.99 4.36
N ALA A 19 -11.97 0.77 3.52
CA ALA A 19 -13.25 0.20 3.95
C ALA A 19 -13.10 -1.25 4.46
N ASN A 20 -12.18 -2.02 3.88
CA ASN A 20 -11.92 -3.41 4.24
C ASN A 20 -10.78 -3.58 5.26
N MET A 21 -10.08 -2.50 5.63
CA MET A 21 -8.94 -2.55 6.55
C MET A 21 -9.31 -3.13 7.93
N PRO A 22 -10.44 -2.76 8.57
CA PRO A 22 -10.83 -3.32 9.86
C PRO A 22 -10.94 -4.85 9.84
N ASP A 23 -11.71 -5.39 8.88
CA ASP A 23 -11.94 -6.83 8.75
C ASP A 23 -10.64 -7.57 8.39
N TYR A 24 -9.81 -6.96 7.54
CA TYR A 24 -8.51 -7.50 7.20
C TYR A 24 -7.60 -7.63 8.43
N LEU A 25 -7.51 -6.57 9.25
CA LEU A 25 -6.73 -6.58 10.48
C LEU A 25 -7.25 -7.60 11.50
N ASP A 26 -8.56 -7.79 11.58
CA ASP A 26 -9.18 -8.75 12.50
C ASP A 26 -9.03 -10.21 12.04
N SER A 27 -8.85 -10.44 10.74
CA SER A 27 -8.71 -11.78 10.16
C SER A 27 -7.35 -12.43 10.42
N ARG A 28 -7.22 -13.71 10.03
CA ARG A 28 -5.93 -14.42 9.85
C ARG A 28 -5.58 -14.67 8.39
N ALA A 29 -6.25 -13.99 7.46
CA ALA A 29 -6.06 -14.23 6.04
C ALA A 29 -4.67 -13.74 5.59
N THR A 30 -3.96 -14.59 4.85
CA THR A 30 -2.71 -14.26 4.15
C THR A 30 -2.98 -13.54 2.83
N HIS A 31 -4.17 -13.72 2.26
CA HIS A 31 -4.60 -13.09 1.03
C HIS A 31 -5.97 -12.46 1.23
N TRP A 32 -6.05 -11.13 1.08
CA TRP A 32 -7.31 -10.41 1.16
C TRP A 32 -7.72 -9.89 -0.21
N THR A 33 -8.85 -10.39 -0.71
CA THR A 33 -9.39 -9.98 -2.01
C THR A 33 -10.41 -8.90 -1.78
N LEU A 34 -10.26 -7.76 -2.46
CA LEU A 34 -11.26 -6.70 -2.41
C LEU A 34 -12.53 -7.11 -3.18
N PRO A 35 -13.70 -6.54 -2.84
CA PRO A 35 -14.98 -6.96 -3.43
C PRO A 35 -15.08 -6.76 -4.94
N GLN A 36 -14.40 -5.74 -5.48
CA GLN A 36 -14.48 -5.42 -6.90
C GLN A 36 -13.46 -6.21 -7.73
N PRO A 37 -13.84 -6.69 -8.94
CA PRO A 37 -12.94 -7.42 -9.81
C PRO A 37 -11.75 -6.55 -10.27
N ASN A 38 -10.62 -7.19 -10.56
CA ASN A 38 -9.37 -6.55 -10.99
C ASN A 38 -8.74 -5.57 -9.99
N MET A 39 -9.18 -5.60 -8.73
CA MET A 39 -8.51 -4.85 -7.68
C MET A 39 -7.26 -5.58 -7.16
N PRO A 40 -6.23 -4.84 -6.75
CA PRO A 40 -5.09 -5.43 -6.07
C PRO A 40 -5.53 -6.10 -4.76
N LYS A 41 -4.73 -7.05 -4.29
CA LYS A 41 -4.91 -7.59 -2.94
C LYS A 41 -4.72 -6.47 -1.92
N LEU A 42 -5.51 -6.53 -0.84
CA LEU A 42 -5.34 -5.61 0.28
C LEU A 42 -4.10 -6.00 1.08
N THR A 43 -3.20 -5.04 1.24
CA THR A 43 -2.07 -5.09 2.17
C THR A 43 -1.91 -3.70 2.80
N ILE A 44 -1.26 -3.62 3.97
CA ILE A 44 -1.01 -2.34 4.65
C ILE A 44 -0.10 -1.49 3.78
N GLY A 45 0.98 -2.08 3.27
CA GLY A 45 1.93 -1.44 2.36
C GLY A 45 1.28 -0.91 1.09
N GLY A 46 0.37 -1.68 0.49
CA GLY A 46 -0.36 -1.31 -0.72
C GLY A 46 -1.32 -0.14 -0.52
N CYS A 47 -1.88 0.01 0.68
CA CYS A 47 -2.68 1.16 1.09
C CYS A 47 -1.81 2.40 1.29
N LEU A 48 -0.73 2.27 2.08
CA LEU A 48 0.20 3.36 2.37
C LEU A 48 0.84 3.94 1.10
N MET A 49 1.24 3.08 0.16
CA MET A 49 1.80 3.52 -1.12
C MET A 49 0.81 4.39 -1.92
N ARG A 50 -0.48 4.04 -1.91
CA ARG A 50 -1.53 4.83 -2.59
C ARG A 50 -1.76 6.15 -1.89
N LEU A 51 -1.84 6.14 -0.56
CA LEU A 51 -1.94 7.36 0.24
C LEU A 51 -0.78 8.31 -0.08
N HIS A 52 0.46 7.81 -0.06
CA HIS A 52 1.64 8.61 -0.38
C HIS A 52 1.57 9.22 -1.79
N ARG A 53 1.23 8.42 -2.82
CA ARG A 53 1.11 8.91 -4.22
C ARG A 53 0.03 9.98 -4.35
N LEU A 54 -1.14 9.77 -3.75
CA LEU A 54 -2.27 10.70 -3.82
C LEU A 54 -2.01 11.98 -3.02
N GLN A 55 -1.30 11.87 -1.88
CA GLN A 55 -0.88 13.03 -1.08
C GLN A 55 0.16 13.89 -1.80
N ALA A 56 1.09 13.28 -2.55
CA ALA A 56 2.13 14.00 -3.28
C ALA A 56 1.58 14.96 -4.35
N ILE A 57 0.39 14.69 -4.89
CA ILE A 57 -0.28 15.50 -5.91
C ILE A 57 -1.53 16.21 -5.39
N TYR A 58 -1.80 16.14 -4.07
CA TYR A 58 -3.07 16.51 -3.46
C TYR A 58 -3.54 17.92 -3.85
N ASN A 59 -2.62 18.88 -3.85
CA ASN A 59 -2.92 20.29 -4.13
C ASN A 59 -3.33 20.55 -5.59
N ASP A 60 -2.98 19.64 -6.51
CA ASP A 60 -3.28 19.75 -7.94
C ASP A 60 -4.60 19.04 -8.30
N LEU A 61 -5.23 18.35 -7.34
CA LEU A 61 -6.45 17.58 -7.58
C LEU A 61 -7.71 18.44 -7.44
N PRO A 62 -8.79 18.11 -8.19
CA PRO A 62 -10.11 18.68 -7.95
C PRO A 62 -10.57 18.49 -6.49
N LEU A 63 -11.29 19.48 -5.94
CA LEU A 63 -11.76 19.48 -4.55
C LEU A 63 -12.53 18.20 -4.17
N GLY A 64 -13.30 17.63 -5.10
CA GLY A 64 -14.02 16.38 -4.87
C GLY A 64 -13.11 15.18 -4.60
N LEU A 65 -11.96 15.09 -5.27
CA LEU A 65 -10.96 14.04 -5.02
C LEU A 65 -10.18 14.33 -3.74
N GLN A 66 -9.83 15.59 -3.48
CA GLN A 66 -9.19 16.00 -2.24
C GLN A 66 -10.00 15.60 -1.00
N GLN A 67 -11.33 15.77 -1.05
CA GLN A 67 -12.21 15.35 0.04
C GLN A 67 -12.26 13.83 0.22
N GLN A 68 -12.26 13.07 -0.88
CA GLN A 68 -12.23 11.60 -0.83
C GLN A 68 -10.93 11.08 -0.22
N ILE A 69 -9.78 11.66 -0.63
CA ILE A 69 -8.47 11.28 -0.10
C ILE A 69 -8.39 11.61 1.40
N LYS A 70 -8.85 12.80 1.81
CA LYS A 70 -8.88 13.18 3.24
C LYS A 70 -9.72 12.22 4.08
N ARG A 71 -10.89 11.80 3.57
CA ARG A 71 -11.72 10.79 4.22
C ARG A 71 -11.01 9.43 4.30
N GLY A 72 -10.34 9.02 3.22
CA GLY A 72 -9.57 7.77 3.20
C GLY A 72 -8.43 7.75 4.21
N VAL A 73 -7.69 8.86 4.34
CA VAL A 73 -6.64 9.02 5.37
C VAL A 73 -7.25 8.85 6.76
N GLN A 74 -8.34 9.56 7.05
CA GLN A 74 -9.00 9.48 8.36
C GLN A 74 -9.48 8.05 8.66
N GLN A 75 -10.17 7.40 7.72
CA GLN A 75 -10.66 6.03 7.88
C GLN A 75 -9.53 5.03 8.10
N PHE A 76 -8.42 5.19 7.40
CA PHE A 76 -7.25 4.36 7.60
C PHE A 76 -6.67 4.54 9.01
N ASP A 77 -6.44 5.78 9.43
CA ASP A 77 -5.89 6.06 10.77
C ASP A 77 -6.82 5.59 11.89
N ASP A 78 -8.15 5.73 11.73
CA ASP A 78 -9.12 5.21 12.69
C ASP A 78 -9.08 3.68 12.78
N ALA A 79 -9.02 2.99 11.63
CA ALA A 79 -8.90 1.53 11.58
C ALA A 79 -7.62 1.04 12.27
N LEU A 80 -6.50 1.78 12.13
CA LEU A 80 -5.24 1.45 12.79
C LEU A 80 -5.30 1.69 14.30
N LYS A 81 -5.83 2.84 14.74
CA LYS A 81 -5.91 3.20 16.16
C LYS A 81 -6.74 2.19 16.95
N GLU A 82 -7.86 1.74 16.40
CA GLU A 82 -8.71 0.73 17.04
C GLU A 82 -8.06 -0.66 17.13
N ARG A 83 -7.04 -0.93 16.30
CA ARG A 83 -6.45 -2.27 16.11
C ARG A 83 -4.92 -2.25 16.17
N ILE A 84 -4.34 -1.34 16.96
CA ILE A 84 -2.90 -1.02 16.92
C ILE A 84 -2.00 -2.26 16.99
N VAL A 85 -2.27 -3.19 17.92
CA VAL A 85 -1.48 -4.43 18.07
C VAL A 85 -1.59 -5.33 16.84
N ARG A 86 -2.78 -5.49 16.27
CA ARG A 86 -3.00 -6.30 15.06
C ARG A 86 -2.35 -5.68 13.84
N PHE A 87 -2.40 -4.35 13.76
CA PHE A 87 -1.69 -3.57 12.76
C PHE A 87 -0.18 -3.81 12.86
N GLU A 88 0.42 -3.66 14.04
CA GLU A 88 1.86 -3.83 14.24
C GLU A 88 2.33 -5.23 13.83
N VAL A 89 1.60 -6.28 14.25
CA VAL A 89 1.90 -7.66 13.86
C VAL A 89 1.87 -7.81 12.35
N ARG A 90 0.78 -7.41 11.69
CA ARG A 90 0.62 -7.58 10.24
C ARG A 90 1.58 -6.72 9.43
N ALA A 91 1.85 -5.49 9.88
CA ALA A 91 2.81 -4.59 9.23
C ALA A 91 4.23 -5.13 9.33
N THR A 92 4.58 -5.75 10.47
CA THR A 92 5.88 -6.42 10.67
C THR A 92 6.01 -7.67 9.80
N GLU A 93 4.97 -8.49 9.72
CA GLU A 93 4.92 -9.65 8.83
C GLU A 93 5.08 -9.23 7.35
N GLU A 94 4.31 -8.23 6.90
CA GLU A 94 4.43 -7.70 5.54
C GLU A 94 5.84 -7.12 5.29
N LEU A 95 6.42 -6.40 6.25
CA LEU A 95 7.76 -5.85 6.14
C LEU A 95 8.80 -6.98 5.98
N HIS A 96 8.69 -8.04 6.77
CA HIS A 96 9.57 -9.21 6.65
C HIS A 96 9.47 -9.86 5.26
N ASP A 97 8.25 -10.07 4.76
CA ASP A 97 8.03 -10.66 3.44
C ASP A 97 8.62 -9.79 2.32
N ARG A 98 8.44 -8.46 2.40
CA ARG A 98 8.98 -7.51 1.41
C ARG A 98 10.50 -7.42 1.45
N LEU A 99 11.12 -7.46 2.63
CA LEU A 99 12.57 -7.54 2.78
C LEU A 99 13.13 -8.84 2.21
N SER A 100 12.44 -9.97 2.42
CA SER A 100 12.82 -11.26 1.86
C SER A 100 12.74 -11.27 0.33
N GLU A 101 11.67 -10.69 -0.24
CA GLU A 101 11.51 -10.49 -1.69
C GLU A 101 12.65 -9.63 -2.25
N TRP A 102 12.98 -8.52 -1.61
CA TRP A 102 14.07 -7.63 -2.00
C TRP A 102 15.44 -8.30 -1.93
N CYS A 103 15.75 -9.02 -0.85
CA CYS A 103 16.99 -9.78 -0.72
C CYS A 103 17.12 -10.87 -1.79
N SER A 104 16.02 -11.53 -2.15
CA SER A 104 16.00 -12.54 -3.21
C SER A 104 16.25 -11.91 -4.59
N TYR A 105 15.67 -10.73 -4.83
CA TYR A 105 15.96 -9.95 -6.03
C TYR A 105 17.43 -9.56 -6.14
N LEU A 106 18.01 -9.00 -5.07
CA LEU A 106 19.42 -8.57 -5.06
C LEU A 106 20.37 -9.73 -5.35
N ARG A 107 20.07 -10.93 -4.85
CA ARG A 107 20.82 -12.16 -5.18
C ARG A 107 20.65 -12.55 -6.65
N TYR A 108 19.44 -12.45 -7.19
CA TYR A 108 19.15 -12.81 -8.58
C TYR A 108 19.86 -11.89 -9.59
N ILE A 109 19.85 -10.57 -9.39
CA ILE A 109 20.54 -9.64 -10.31
C ILE A 109 22.06 -9.73 -10.23
N LYS A 110 22.61 -10.23 -9.11
CA LYS A 110 24.04 -10.47 -8.97
C LYS A 110 24.48 -11.68 -9.79
N THR A 111 23.60 -12.64 -10.04
CA THR A 111 23.90 -13.89 -10.75
C THR A 111 23.48 -13.90 -12.22
N GLN A 112 22.64 -12.95 -12.65
CA GLN A 112 22.18 -12.80 -14.02
C GLN A 112 22.33 -11.34 -14.47
N ALA A 113 22.92 -11.09 -15.65
CA ALA A 113 23.00 -9.75 -16.22
C ALA A 113 21.58 -9.19 -16.43
N ALA A 114 21.22 -8.19 -15.62
CA ALA A 114 19.86 -7.69 -15.45
C ALA A 114 19.24 -7.16 -16.76
N GLY A 115 18.44 -7.99 -17.43
CA GLY A 115 17.83 -7.66 -18.73
C GLY A 115 16.31 -7.48 -18.72
N ASN A 116 15.61 -7.60 -17.59
CA ASN A 116 14.13 -7.60 -17.58
C ASN A 116 13.55 -6.35 -16.89
N GLY A 117 13.14 -5.36 -17.70
CA GLY A 117 12.55 -4.09 -17.24
C GLY A 117 11.23 -4.23 -16.49
N ALA A 118 10.40 -5.23 -16.80
CA ALA A 118 9.15 -5.47 -16.07
C ALA A 118 9.40 -5.98 -14.65
N TYR A 119 10.46 -6.75 -14.46
CA TYR A 119 10.88 -7.23 -13.14
C TYR A 119 11.43 -6.07 -12.29
N TYR A 120 12.12 -5.11 -12.90
CA TYR A 120 12.59 -3.90 -12.21
C TYR A 120 11.44 -3.03 -11.65
N GLN A 121 10.33 -2.88 -12.37
CA GLN A 121 9.20 -2.05 -11.91
C GLN A 121 8.57 -2.59 -10.61
N ARG A 122 8.27 -3.89 -10.55
CA ARG A 122 7.72 -4.54 -9.34
C ARG A 122 8.63 -4.32 -8.13
N ILE A 123 9.93 -4.32 -8.39
CA ILE A 123 10.97 -4.22 -7.38
C ILE A 123 11.11 -2.80 -6.83
N VAL A 124 10.88 -1.77 -7.66
CA VAL A 124 10.77 -0.38 -7.19
C VAL A 124 9.56 -0.24 -6.25
N ASP A 125 8.42 -0.82 -6.60
CA ASP A 125 7.23 -0.79 -5.73
C ASP A 125 7.52 -1.47 -4.38
N THR A 126 8.26 -2.59 -4.35
CA THR A 126 8.67 -3.26 -3.10
C THR A 126 9.47 -2.32 -2.19
N ARG A 127 10.41 -1.52 -2.73
CA ARG A 127 11.20 -0.57 -1.93
C ARG A 127 10.33 0.54 -1.34
N VAL A 128 9.39 1.07 -2.13
CA VAL A 128 8.46 2.11 -1.67
C VAL A 128 7.57 1.58 -0.55
N VAL A 129 7.09 0.33 -0.67
CA VAL A 129 6.32 -0.34 0.38
C VAL A 129 7.14 -0.52 1.66
N ILE A 130 8.40 -0.98 1.55
CA ILE A 130 9.31 -1.13 2.72
C ILE A 130 9.45 0.22 3.44
N ALA A 131 9.77 1.29 2.70
CA ALA A 131 9.92 2.62 3.28
C ALA A 131 8.64 3.08 3.99
N ALA A 132 7.48 2.93 3.34
CA ALA A 132 6.21 3.33 3.92
C ALA A 132 5.85 2.54 5.19
N LEU A 133 6.14 1.23 5.23
CA LEU A 133 5.93 0.40 6.42
C LEU A 133 6.86 0.81 7.57
N VAL A 134 8.15 1.03 7.29
CA VAL A 134 9.12 1.50 8.29
C VAL A 134 8.72 2.86 8.84
N ASP A 135 8.34 3.80 7.98
CA ASP A 135 7.91 5.13 8.40
C ASP A 135 6.67 5.04 9.29
N LYS A 136 5.68 4.22 8.92
CA LYS A 136 4.44 4.08 9.71
C LYS A 136 4.69 3.36 11.04
N LEU A 137 5.51 2.31 11.08
CA LEU A 137 5.88 1.60 12.32
C LEU A 137 6.76 2.44 13.26
N SER A 138 7.48 3.42 12.73
CA SER A 138 8.32 4.34 13.53
C SER A 138 7.53 5.50 14.15
N GLN A 139 6.28 5.72 13.71
CA GLN A 139 5.40 6.71 14.32
C GLN A 139 4.87 6.18 15.65
N LYS A 140 4.88 7.03 16.68
CA LYS A 140 4.22 6.70 17.96
C LYS A 140 2.72 6.49 17.74
N PRO A 141 2.08 5.54 18.47
CA PRO A 141 0.62 5.35 18.43
C PRO A 141 -0.18 6.63 18.72
#